data_AF-A0A314YXG3-F1
#
_entry.id   AF-A0A314YXG3-F1
#
_cell.length_a   1.000
_cell.length_b   1.000
_cell.length_c   1.000
_cell.angle_alpha   90.00
_cell.angle_beta   90.00
_cell.angle_gamma   90.00
#
_symmetry.space_group_name_H-M   'P 1'
#
loop_
_entity.id
_entity.type
_entity.pdbx_description
1 polymer ?
#
loop_
_entity_poly.entity_id
_entity_poly.type
_entity_poly.pdbx_seq_one_letter_code
_entity_poly.pdbx_strand_id
1 'polypeptide(L)'
;MAQNLEQQLKEVGSKLETPHSSKDALVKLLKQAASCLSELDQSPPASTLESMQPFLNAIVKPELLKHQDRDVKLLVATCICEITRITAPEAPYSDEVLKDIFHLDCGHF
;
A
#
# COMPACT_ATOMS: atom_id res chain seq x y z
N MET A 1 2.44 -12.46 17.58
CA MET A 1 2.83 -12.28 16.17
C MET A 1 2.01 -11.16 15.52
N ALA A 2 0.67 -11.22 15.53
CA ALA A 2 -0.19 -10.18 14.94
C ALA A 2 0.06 -8.74 15.44
N GLN A 3 0.25 -8.52 16.76
CA GLN A 3 0.52 -7.17 17.30
C GLN A 3 1.80 -6.51 16.76
N ASN A 4 2.81 -7.29 16.40
CA ASN A 4 4.04 -6.75 15.81
C ASN A 4 3.77 -6.24 14.38
N LEU A 5 3.00 -7.01 13.61
CA LEU A 5 2.65 -6.69 12.24
C LEU A 5 1.75 -5.45 12.14
N GLU A 6 0.75 -5.32 13.02
CA GLU A 6 -0.11 -4.12 13.10
C GLU A 6 0.73 -2.85 13.36
N GLN A 7 1.67 -2.93 14.30
CA GLN A 7 2.54 -1.80 14.63
C GLN A 7 3.49 -1.46 13.46
N GLN A 8 4.03 -2.46 12.77
CA GLN A 8 4.85 -2.25 11.58
C GLN A 8 4.05 -1.59 10.44
N LEU A 9 2.84 -2.06 10.15
CA LEU A 9 1.98 -1.47 9.12
C LEU A 9 1.64 -0.01 9.42
N LYS A 10 1.32 0.29 10.68
CA LYS A 10 1.08 1.66 11.13
C LYS A 10 2.31 2.54 10.95
N GLU A 11 3.48 2.06 11.36
CA GLU A 11 4.74 2.81 11.23
C GLU A 11 5.12 3.05 9.77
N VAL A 12 5.00 2.03 8.93
CA VAL A 12 5.29 2.11 7.50
C VAL A 12 4.33 3.06 6.81
N GLY A 13 3.02 2.99 7.13
CA GLY A 13 2.00 3.92 6.65
C GLY A 13 2.31 5.36 7.00
N SER A 14 2.58 5.65 8.28
CA SER A 14 2.91 7.01 8.72
C SER A 14 4.19 7.55 8.06
N LYS A 15 5.20 6.70 7.83
CA LYS A 15 6.41 7.11 7.10
C LYS A 15 6.12 7.45 5.65
N LEU A 16 5.21 6.71 5.01
CA LEU A 16 4.81 6.92 3.61
C LEU A 16 4.03 8.22 3.40
N GLU A 17 3.43 8.77 4.46
CA GLU A 17 2.77 10.08 4.41
C GLU A 17 3.75 11.25 4.35
N THR A 18 5.01 11.04 4.74
CA THR A 18 6.03 12.09 4.78
C THR A 18 6.89 12.12 3.51
N PRO A 19 7.37 13.30 3.07
CA PRO A 19 8.28 13.38 1.93
C PRO A 19 9.54 12.54 2.17
N HIS A 20 9.84 11.64 1.25
CA HIS A 20 11.01 10.79 1.34
C HIS A 20 12.25 11.51 0.83
N SER A 21 13.34 11.41 1.59
CA SER A 21 14.62 12.04 1.29
C SER A 21 15.37 11.40 0.11
N SER A 22 14.99 10.18 -0.31
CA SER A 22 15.55 9.52 -1.50
C SER A 22 14.64 8.42 -2.05
N LYS A 23 14.85 8.07 -3.33
CA LYS A 23 14.20 6.93 -3.98
C LYS A 23 14.47 5.62 -3.25
N ASP A 24 15.72 5.35 -2.86
CA ASP A 24 16.09 4.08 -2.24
C ASP A 24 15.41 3.88 -0.88
N ALA A 25 15.24 4.98 -0.13
CA ALA A 25 14.47 4.96 1.11
C ALA A 25 12.99 4.61 0.86
N LEU A 26 12.37 5.20 -0.16
CA LEU A 26 11.00 4.89 -0.56
C LEU A 26 10.86 3.42 -1.01
N VAL A 27 11.75 2.93 -1.87
CA VAL A 27 11.75 1.53 -2.34
C VAL A 27 11.90 0.56 -1.17
N LYS A 28 12.79 0.84 -0.21
CA LYS A 28 12.96 0.01 0.99
C LYS A 28 11.67 -0.02 1.82
N LEU A 29 11.02 1.14 1.97
CA LEU A 29 9.78 1.25 2.73
C LEU A 29 8.64 0.47 2.06
N LEU A 30 8.48 0.58 0.74
CA LEU A 30 7.46 -0.14 -0.02
C LEU A 30 7.69 -1.65 -0.01
N LYS A 31 8.95 -2.12 -0.09
CA LYS A 31 9.28 -3.55 0.06
C LYS A 31 8.90 -4.08 1.44
N GLN A 32 9.15 -3.31 2.49
CA GLN A 32 8.74 -3.66 3.85
C GLN A 32 7.21 -3.73 3.94
N ALA A 33 6.50 -2.76 3.35
CA ALA A 33 5.04 -2.77 3.30
C ALA A 33 4.49 -4.01 2.60
N ALA A 34 4.98 -4.32 1.40
CA ALA A 34 4.53 -5.47 0.62
C ALA A 34 4.75 -6.79 1.39
N SER A 35 5.90 -6.93 2.07
CA SER A 35 6.15 -8.09 2.93
C SER A 35 5.13 -8.19 4.06
N CYS A 36 4.87 -7.09 4.78
CA CYS A 36 3.90 -7.08 5.88
C CYS A 36 2.48 -7.40 5.40
N LEU A 37 2.06 -6.83 4.27
CA LEU A 37 0.74 -7.07 3.69
C LEU A 37 0.57 -8.52 3.23
N SER A 38 1.62 -9.13 2.67
CA SER A 38 1.57 -10.53 2.22
C SER A 38 1.34 -11.55 3.34
N GLU A 39 1.64 -11.19 4.59
CA GLU A 39 1.43 -12.03 5.77
C GLU A 39 0.00 -11.95 6.33
N LEU A 40 -0.81 -10.99 5.85
CA LEU A 40 -2.18 -10.83 6.33
C LEU A 40 -3.15 -11.75 5.60
N ASP A 41 -4.07 -12.35 6.35
CA ASP A 41 -5.21 -13.05 5.77
C ASP A 41 -6.27 -12.05 5.27
N GLN A 42 -7.17 -12.56 4.43
CA GLN A 42 -8.35 -11.82 3.98
C GLN A 42 -9.31 -11.57 5.15
N SER A 43 -9.93 -10.38 5.18
CA SER A 43 -10.87 -9.93 6.22
C SER A 43 -10.27 -9.98 7.65
N PRO A 44 -9.13 -9.31 7.91
CA PRO A 44 -8.49 -9.31 9.23
C PRO A 44 -9.35 -8.56 10.26
N PRO A 45 -9.03 -8.67 11.56
CA PRO A 45 -9.74 -7.96 12.62
C PRO A 45 -9.75 -6.43 12.40
N ALA A 46 -10.77 -5.76 12.94
CA ALA A 46 -10.93 -4.31 12.81
C ALA A 46 -9.69 -3.52 13.29
N SER A 47 -9.01 -3.95 14.35
CA SER A 47 -7.78 -3.32 14.85
C SER A 47 -6.65 -3.31 13.82
N THR A 48 -6.55 -4.36 13.02
CA THR A 48 -5.57 -4.49 11.94
C THR A 48 -5.92 -3.55 10.80
N LEU A 49 -7.20 -3.51 10.39
CA LEU A 49 -7.68 -2.58 9.38
C LEU A 49 -7.49 -1.12 9.79
N GLU A 50 -7.74 -0.77 11.05
CA GLU A 50 -7.47 0.56 11.60
C GLU A 50 -5.98 0.89 11.58
N SER A 51 -5.11 -0.08 11.86
CA SER A 51 -3.65 0.11 11.80
C SER A 51 -3.14 0.28 10.36
N MET A 52 -3.85 -0.26 9.37
CA MET A 52 -3.55 -0.10 7.94
C MET A 52 -4.00 1.25 7.37
N GLN A 53 -4.92 1.97 8.02
CA GLN A 53 -5.49 3.23 7.49
C GLN A 53 -4.46 4.27 7.02
N PRO A 54 -3.39 4.58 7.79
CA PRO A 54 -2.37 5.52 7.32
C PRO A 54 -1.73 5.07 6.00
N PHE A 55 -1.49 3.76 5.86
CA PHE A 55 -0.92 3.19 4.64
C PHE A 55 -1.91 3.22 3.47
N LEU A 56 -3.16 2.83 3.70
CA LEU A 56 -4.24 2.85 2.69
C LEU A 56 -4.40 4.24 2.08
N ASN A 57 -4.35 5.27 2.92
CA ASN A 57 -4.49 6.66 2.48
C ASN A 57 -3.23 7.19 1.79
N ALA A 58 -2.04 6.74 2.21
CA ALA A 58 -0.79 7.19 1.63
C ALA A 58 -0.52 6.58 0.25
N ILE A 59 -0.77 5.28 0.07
CA ILE A 59 -0.35 4.53 -1.14
C ILE A 59 -1.05 4.99 -2.42
N VAL A 60 -2.27 5.54 -2.29
CA VAL A 60 -3.07 6.06 -3.42
C VAL A 60 -2.80 7.53 -3.73
N LYS A 61 -1.85 8.17 -3.05
CA LYS A 61 -1.52 9.56 -3.33
C LYS A 61 -0.89 9.68 -4.74
N PRO A 62 -1.19 10.76 -5.49
CA PRO A 62 -0.69 10.96 -6.85
C PRO A 62 0.84 10.87 -6.96
N GLU A 63 1.58 11.27 -5.92
CA GLU A 63 3.04 11.20 -5.86
C GLU A 63 3.57 9.77 -5.98
N LEU A 64 2.80 8.78 -5.53
CA LEU A 64 3.13 7.36 -5.63
C LEU A 64 2.50 6.71 -6.87
N LEU A 65 1.21 6.96 -7.12
CA LEU A 65 0.51 6.40 -8.28
C LEU A 65 1.09 6.89 -9.62
N LYS A 66 1.59 8.12 -9.69
CA LYS A 66 2.15 8.72 -10.92
C LYS A 66 3.67 8.79 -10.88
N HIS A 67 4.31 8.01 -10.00
CA HIS A 67 5.76 8.02 -9.86
C HIS A 67 6.44 7.55 -11.16
N GLN A 68 7.57 8.17 -11.52
CA GLN A 68 8.21 7.89 -12.81
C GLN A 68 9.06 6.61 -12.79
N ASP A 69 9.67 6.32 -11.64
CA ASP A 69 10.50 5.13 -11.45
C ASP A 69 9.68 3.83 -11.53
N ARG A 70 10.20 2.84 -12.28
CA ARG A 70 9.51 1.57 -12.53
C ARG A 70 9.44 0.67 -11.30
N ASP A 71 10.50 0.64 -10.49
CA ASP A 71 10.54 -0.21 -9.29
C ASP A 71 9.54 0.31 -8.25
N VAL A 72 9.45 1.63 -8.11
CA VAL A 72 8.44 2.26 -7.24
C VAL A 72 7.03 1.91 -7.71
N LYS A 73 6.73 2.05 -9.01
CA LYS A 73 5.40 1.71 -9.55
C LYS A 73 5.05 0.24 -9.33
N LEU A 74 5.97 -0.67 -9.61
CA LEU A 74 5.77 -2.10 -9.40
C LEU A 74 5.45 -2.43 -7.94
N LEU A 75 6.16 -1.80 -7.00
CA LEU A 75 5.93 -2.02 -5.57
C LEU A 75 4.61 -1.39 -5.09
N VAL A 76 4.25 -0.22 -5.61
CA VAL A 76 2.95 0.41 -5.34
C VAL A 76 1.81 -0.49 -5.81
N ALA A 77 1.87 -0.97 -7.07
CA ALA A 77 0.95 -1.94 -7.63
C ALA A 77 0.84 -3.20 -6.76
N THR A 78 1.98 -3.78 -6.37
CA THR A 78 2.04 -4.97 -5.49
C THR A 78 1.31 -4.73 -4.16
N CYS A 79 1.58 -3.59 -3.51
CA CYS A 79 0.91 -3.23 -2.27
C CYS A 79 -0.61 -3.10 -2.45
N ILE A 80 -1.05 -2.51 -3.57
CA ILE A 80 -2.47 -2.32 -3.86
C ILE A 80 -3.17 -3.65 -4.16
N CYS A 81 -2.51 -4.57 -4.87
CA CYS A 81 -3.01 -5.93 -5.07
C CYS A 81 -3.22 -6.64 -3.73
N GLU A 82 -2.25 -6.57 -2.81
CA GLU A 82 -2.38 -7.16 -1.48
C GLU A 82 -3.49 -6.50 -0.67
N ILE A 83 -3.60 -5.17 -0.69
CA ILE A 83 -4.72 -4.46 -0.04
C ILE A 83 -6.06 -4.96 -0.57
N THR A 84 -6.19 -5.13 -1.89
CA THR A 84 -7.40 -5.62 -2.53
C THR A 84 -7.71 -7.06 -2.11
N ARG A 85 -6.70 -7.93 -2.03
CA ARG A 85 -6.85 -9.30 -1.53
C ARG A 85 -7.29 -9.32 -0.06
N ILE A 86 -6.68 -8.50 0.79
CA ILE A 86 -6.94 -8.44 2.24
C ILE A 86 -8.35 -7.92 2.51
N THR A 87 -8.78 -6.91 1.75
CA THR A 87 -10.08 -6.24 1.98
C THR A 87 -11.25 -6.89 1.26
N ALA A 88 -10.99 -7.81 0.31
CA ALA A 88 -12.06 -8.53 -0.37
C ALA A 88 -13.01 -9.22 0.62
N PRO A 89 -14.31 -9.32 0.30
CA PRO A 89 -14.97 -8.84 -0.92
C PRO A 89 -15.26 -7.34 -0.95
N GLU A 90 -14.99 -6.61 0.12
CA GLU A 90 -15.19 -5.16 0.19
C GLU A 90 -14.12 -4.41 -0.62
N ALA A 91 -14.56 -3.44 -1.42
CA ALA A 91 -13.63 -2.60 -2.17
C ALA A 91 -12.84 -1.70 -1.20
N PRO A 92 -11.50 -1.64 -1.30
CA PRO A 92 -10.68 -0.81 -0.42
C PRO A 92 -10.80 0.69 -0.71
N TYR A 93 -11.26 1.04 -1.91
CA TYR A 93 -11.28 2.41 -2.43
C TYR A 93 -12.56 2.71 -3.22
N SER A 94 -12.84 3.99 -3.43
CA SER A 94 -13.92 4.42 -4.33
C SER A 94 -13.62 4.09 -5.79
N ASP A 95 -14.66 4.03 -6.62
CA ASP A 95 -14.55 3.74 -8.06
C ASP A 95 -13.57 4.68 -8.80
N GLU A 96 -13.54 5.96 -8.43
CA GLU A 96 -12.62 6.94 -9.02
C GLU A 96 -11.16 6.60 -8.72
N VAL A 97 -10.84 6.25 -7.47
CA VAL A 97 -9.48 5.85 -7.07
C VAL A 97 -9.10 4.52 -7.70
N LEU A 98 -10.03 3.56 -7.78
CA LEU A 98 -9.79 2.29 -8.47
C LEU A 98 -9.46 2.48 -9.94
N LYS A 99 -10.10 3.41 -10.64
CA LYS A 99 -9.75 3.73 -12.04
C LYS A 99 -8.33 4.25 -12.20
N ASP A 100 -7.86 5.09 -11.27
CA ASP A 100 -6.48 5.58 -11.27
C ASP A 100 -5.49 4.44 -10.99
N ILE A 101 -5.82 3.54 -10.06
CA ILE A 101 -5.06 2.33 -9.76
C ILE A 101 -4.98 1.42 -11.00
N PHE A 102 -6.10 1.14 -11.67
CA PHE A 102 -6.09 0.28 -12.85
C PHE A 102 -5.31 0.91 -14.03
N HIS A 103 -5.24 2.24 -14.13
CA HIS A 103 -4.34 2.88 -15.10
C HIS A 103 -2.86 2.70 -14.75
N LEU A 104 -2.51 2.68 -13.47
CA LEU A 104 -1.15 2.36 -13.02
C LEU A 104 -0.76 0.94 -13.44
N ASP A 105 -1.64 -0.03 -13.20
CA ASP A 105 -1.37 -1.46 -13.43
C ASP A 105 -1.42 -1.83 -14.92
N CYS A 106 -2.40 -1.31 -15.67
CA CYS A 106 -2.57 -1.63 -17.09
C CYS A 106 -1.70 -0.77 -18.02
N GLY A 107 -1.26 0.41 -17.58
CA GLY A 107 -0.43 1.31 -18.39
C GLY A 107 1.05 0.90 -18.50
N HIS A 108 1.45 -0.21 -17.87
CA HIS A 108 2.85 -0.64 -17.79
C HIS A 108 3.16 -1.97 -18.50
N PHE A 109 2.16 -2.66 -19.05
CA PHE A 109 2.34 -3.89 -19.84
C PHE A 109 2.16 -3.64 -21.34
#